data_AF-A0A4Q5AQS2-F1
#
_entry.id   AF-A0A4Q5AQS2-F1
#
_cell.length_a   1.000
_cell.length_b   1.000
_cell.length_c   1.000
_cell.angle_alpha   90.00
_cell.angle_beta   90.00
_cell.angle_gamma   90.00
#
_symmetry.space_group_name_H-M   'P 1'
#
loop_
_entity.id
_entity.type
_entity.pdbx_description
1 polymer ?
#
loop_
_entity_poly.entity_id
_entity_poly.type
_entity_poly.pdbx_seq_one_letter_code
_entity_poly.pdbx_strand_id
1 'polypeptide(L)'
;MRTVVGVKKLIEQILKFGVVGIIAFLIDWGILNLLVGVFHMHNVIAATISFTIALIFNYFASMKYVFRHRPDMARWMEMAIFVFSAVVGLLINGLIIWLSTYGMNKDAFITQHAEYLLRTNIGKLIATVVVAIWNFIIRKWLLDDTHTNAMNRLRGHVLSEEELEAKWERSFSHRLGMWSIEHTPKGWK
;
A
#
# COMPACT_ATOMS: atom_id res chain seq x y z
N MET A 1 8.46 -25.89 -22.85
CA MET A 1 9.21 -25.85 -21.57
C MET A 1 9.54 -24.44 -21.03
N ARG A 2 9.64 -23.38 -21.87
CA ARG A 2 9.95 -22.01 -21.40
C ARG A 2 8.81 -21.27 -20.67
N THR A 3 7.54 -21.61 -20.92
CA THR A 3 6.36 -20.93 -20.33
C THR A 3 6.14 -21.26 -18.84
N VAL A 4 6.40 -22.51 -18.43
CA VAL A 4 6.21 -22.96 -17.04
C VAL A 4 7.25 -22.35 -16.08
N VAL A 5 8.46 -22.08 -16.57
CA VAL A 5 9.55 -21.45 -15.79
C VAL A 5 9.22 -19.98 -15.48
N GLY A 6 8.56 -19.27 -16.40
CA GLY A 6 8.10 -17.89 -16.18
C GLY A 6 6.99 -17.80 -15.13
N VAL A 7 5.98 -18.69 -15.22
CA VAL A 7 4.86 -18.73 -14.26
C VAL A 7 5.33 -19.08 -12.85
N LYS A 8 6.24 -20.05 -12.69
CA LYS A 8 6.81 -20.39 -11.37
C LYS A 8 7.58 -19.22 -10.74
N LYS A 9 8.39 -18.48 -11.51
CA LYS A 9 9.07 -17.28 -11.04
C LYS A 9 8.10 -16.15 -10.66
N LEU A 10 7.00 -15.99 -11.41
CA LEU A 10 5.98 -14.98 -11.12
C LEU A 10 5.20 -15.30 -9.85
N ILE A 11 4.81 -16.56 -9.66
CA ILE A 11 4.14 -17.07 -8.45
C ILE A 11 5.07 -16.91 -7.24
N GLU A 12 6.36 -17.24 -7.38
CA GLU A 12 7.35 -17.08 -6.32
C GLU A 12 7.55 -15.60 -5.94
N GLN A 13 7.50 -14.69 -6.91
CA GLN A 13 7.50 -13.25 -6.65
C GLN A 13 6.22 -12.81 -5.93
N ILE A 14 5.03 -13.13 -6.45
CA ILE A 14 3.75 -12.76 -5.82
C ILE A 14 3.67 -13.30 -4.38
N LEU A 15 4.12 -14.53 -4.14
CA LEU A 15 4.20 -15.12 -2.80
C LEU A 15 5.15 -14.36 -1.89
N LYS A 16 6.36 -13.99 -2.36
CA LYS A 16 7.31 -13.20 -1.57
C LYS A 16 6.73 -11.82 -1.20
N PHE A 17 6.02 -11.18 -2.11
CA PHE A 17 5.36 -9.90 -1.86
C PHE A 17 4.21 -10.04 -0.86
N GLY A 18 3.36 -11.07 -1.02
CA GLY A 18 2.26 -11.35 -0.10
C GLY A 18 2.76 -11.65 1.31
N VAL A 19 3.83 -12.44 1.43
CA VAL A 19 4.46 -12.78 2.72
C VAL A 19 5.03 -11.54 3.41
N VAL A 20 5.73 -10.66 2.70
CA VAL A 20 6.24 -9.40 3.27
C VAL A 20 5.09 -8.54 3.80
N GLY A 21 4.00 -8.42 3.04
CA GLY A 21 2.81 -7.68 3.48
C GLY A 21 2.18 -8.27 4.75
N ILE A 22 2.07 -9.60 4.83
CA ILE A 22 1.56 -10.28 6.03
C ILE A 22 2.47 -10.03 7.23
N ILE A 23 3.80 -10.10 7.07
CA ILE A 23 4.74 -9.82 8.15
C ILE A 23 4.61 -8.36 8.61
N ALA A 24 4.52 -7.40 7.68
CA ALA A 24 4.33 -6.00 8.01
C ALA A 24 3.02 -5.78 8.80
N PHE A 25 1.93 -6.45 8.39
CA PHE A 25 0.66 -6.42 9.12
C PHE A 25 0.80 -6.99 10.54
N LEU A 26 1.49 -8.12 10.72
CA LEU A 26 1.71 -8.72 12.03
C LEU A 26 2.58 -7.83 12.94
N ILE A 27 3.58 -7.14 12.37
CA ILE A 27 4.37 -6.14 13.10
C ILE A 27 3.48 -4.99 13.55
N ASP A 28 2.66 -4.44 12.66
CA ASP A 28 1.74 -3.34 12.97
C ASP A 28 0.75 -3.75 14.08
N TRP A 29 0.10 -4.90 13.90
CA TRP A 29 -0.89 -5.42 14.84
C TRP A 29 -0.26 -5.76 16.20
N GLY A 30 0.92 -6.36 16.21
CA GLY A 30 1.66 -6.72 17.41
C GLY A 30 2.11 -5.48 18.21
N ILE A 31 2.69 -4.49 17.54
CA ILE A 31 3.11 -3.23 18.20
C ILE A 31 1.90 -2.47 18.72
N LEU A 32 0.79 -2.41 17.96
CA LEU A 32 -0.44 -1.78 18.44
C LEU A 32 -0.94 -2.44 19.72
N ASN A 33 -1.03 -3.77 19.76
CA ASN A 33 -1.51 -4.49 20.94
C ASN A 33 -0.53 -4.41 22.12
N LEU A 34 0.77 -4.33 21.86
CA LEU A 34 1.75 -4.07 22.90
C LEU A 34 1.54 -2.67 23.51
N LEU A 35 1.44 -1.64 22.68
CA LEU A 35 1.29 -0.25 23.12
C LEU A 35 -0.07 0.01 23.79
N VAL A 36 -1.17 -0.45 23.19
CA VAL A 36 -2.51 -0.25 23.75
C VAL A 36 -2.77 -1.22 24.89
N GLY A 37 -2.53 -2.51 24.68
CA GLY A 37 -2.90 -3.58 25.64
C GLY A 37 -1.96 -3.69 26.85
N VAL A 38 -0.66 -3.50 26.68
CA VAL A 38 0.30 -3.60 27.80
C VAL A 38 0.60 -2.22 28.39
N PHE A 39 0.92 -1.25 27.54
CA PHE A 39 1.32 0.09 27.99
C PHE A 39 0.15 1.06 28.21
N HIS A 40 -1.10 0.63 27.97
CA HIS A 40 -2.29 1.48 28.12
C HIS A 40 -2.14 2.81 27.37
N MET A 41 -1.54 2.78 26.18
CA MET A 41 -1.37 3.96 25.35
C MET A 41 -2.66 4.28 24.60
N HIS A 42 -2.91 5.57 24.37
CA HIS A 42 -4.01 6.03 23.52
C HIS A 42 -3.88 5.44 22.10
N ASN A 43 -4.95 4.83 21.61
CA ASN A 43 -4.96 4.01 20.40
C ASN A 43 -4.49 4.74 19.13
N VAL A 44 -4.87 6.00 18.91
CA VAL A 44 -4.46 6.76 17.71
C VAL A 44 -2.94 6.97 17.68
N ILE A 45 -2.34 7.27 18.84
CA ILE A 45 -0.89 7.45 18.97
C ILE A 45 -0.20 6.10 18.76
N ALA A 46 -0.68 5.06 19.44
CA ALA A 46 -0.16 3.70 19.30
C ALA A 46 -0.25 3.19 17.86
N ALA A 47 -1.38 3.43 17.19
CA ALA A 47 -1.62 3.03 15.80
C ALA A 47 -0.75 3.79 14.81
N THR A 48 -0.47 5.07 15.09
CA THR A 48 0.46 5.87 14.29
C THR A 48 1.88 5.30 14.40
N ILE A 49 2.35 5.06 15.63
CA ILE A 49 3.68 4.48 15.87
C ILE A 49 3.79 3.10 15.20
N SER A 50 2.82 2.21 15.44
CA SER A 50 2.84 0.85 14.91
C SER A 50 2.79 0.82 13.39
N PHE A 51 1.93 1.65 12.77
CA PHE A 51 1.80 1.76 11.33
C PHE A 51 3.08 2.30 10.70
N THR A 52 3.69 3.33 11.28
CA THR A 52 4.95 3.90 10.79
C THR A 52 6.09 2.88 10.85
N ILE A 53 6.21 2.12 11.94
CA ILE A 53 7.25 1.08 12.05
C ILE A 53 7.03 -0.03 11.00
N ALA A 54 5.79 -0.51 10.85
CA ALA A 54 5.46 -1.52 9.85
C ALA A 54 5.67 -1.02 8.42
N LEU A 55 5.36 0.25 8.15
CA LEU A 55 5.60 0.91 6.87
C LEU A 55 7.10 0.96 6.53
N ILE A 56 7.94 1.34 7.49
CA ILE A 56 9.40 1.39 7.32
C ILE A 56 9.93 -0.02 7.00
N PHE A 57 9.50 -1.04 7.76
CA PHE A 57 9.83 -2.43 7.47
C PHE A 57 9.41 -2.84 6.05
N ASN A 58 8.15 -2.55 5.70
CA ASN A 58 7.58 -2.89 4.40
C ASN A 58 8.36 -2.21 3.25
N TYR A 59 8.79 -0.96 3.44
CA TYR A 59 9.64 -0.24 2.49
C TYR A 59 10.98 -0.93 2.28
N PHE A 60 11.72 -1.25 3.34
CA PHE A 60 13.03 -1.91 3.20
C PHE A 60 12.92 -3.32 2.62
N ALA A 61 11.90 -4.08 3.02
CA ALA A 61 11.63 -5.40 2.45
C ALA A 61 11.25 -5.29 0.97
N SER A 62 10.43 -4.31 0.60
CA SER A 62 10.10 -4.05 -0.80
C SER A 62 11.34 -3.64 -1.59
N MET A 63 12.16 -2.70 -1.09
CA MET A 63 13.40 -2.31 -1.78
C MET A 63 14.34 -3.50 -2.02
N LYS A 64 14.45 -4.42 -1.06
CA LYS A 64 15.34 -5.58 -1.15
C LYS A 64 14.82 -6.70 -2.08
N TYR A 65 13.51 -6.91 -2.16
CA TYR A 65 12.93 -8.09 -2.82
C TYR A 65 12.04 -7.78 -4.03
N VAL A 66 11.49 -6.57 -4.12
CA VAL A 66 10.40 -6.19 -5.03
C VAL A 66 10.89 -5.31 -6.18
N PHE A 67 11.77 -4.36 -5.92
CA PHE A 67 12.20 -3.41 -6.94
C PHE A 67 13.18 -4.06 -7.92
N ARG A 68 12.63 -4.59 -9.02
CA ARG A 68 13.35 -4.72 -10.30
C ARG A 68 13.04 -3.48 -11.12
N HIS A 69 14.09 -2.83 -11.62
CA HIS A 69 14.02 -1.61 -12.45
C HIS A 69 12.93 -1.73 -13.52
N ARG A 70 11.97 -0.79 -13.53
CA ARG A 70 11.17 -0.50 -14.72
C ARG A 70 11.86 0.63 -15.50
N PRO A 71 12.04 0.51 -16.83
CA PRO A 71 12.61 1.57 -17.64
C PRO A 71 11.65 2.76 -17.89
N ASP A 72 10.38 2.61 -17.52
CA ASP A 72 9.29 3.47 -18.01
C ASP A 72 8.90 4.61 -17.03
N MET A 73 9.53 4.69 -15.85
CA MET A 73 9.32 5.74 -14.86
C MET A 73 10.59 6.00 -14.05
N ALA A 74 10.85 7.26 -13.68
CA ALA A 74 12.00 7.59 -12.86
C ALA A 74 11.83 7.10 -11.41
N ARG A 75 12.90 6.50 -10.84
CA ARG A 75 12.90 5.90 -9.49
C ARG A 75 12.42 6.85 -8.38
N TRP A 76 12.74 8.14 -8.48
CA TRP A 76 12.35 9.14 -7.49
C TRP A 76 10.82 9.36 -7.46
N MET A 77 10.16 9.25 -8.62
CA MET A 77 8.71 9.40 -8.74
C MET A 77 7.99 8.19 -8.16
N GLU A 78 8.46 6.97 -8.41
CA GLU A 78 7.92 5.77 -7.77
C GLU A 78 8.00 5.87 -6.24
N MET A 79 9.12 6.39 -5.72
CA MET A 79 9.29 6.63 -4.28
C MET A 79 8.37 7.74 -3.77
N ALA A 80 8.18 8.82 -4.52
CA ALA A 80 7.26 9.90 -4.16
C ALA A 80 5.80 9.41 -4.10
N ILE A 81 5.37 8.61 -5.09
CA ILE A 81 4.04 7.99 -5.12
C ILE A 81 3.85 7.06 -3.91
N PHE A 82 4.87 6.25 -3.59
CA PHE A 82 4.84 5.37 -2.43
C PHE A 82 4.68 6.15 -1.12
N VAL A 83 5.50 7.19 -0.92
CA VAL A 83 5.46 8.04 0.29
C VAL A 83 4.11 8.76 0.39
N PHE A 84 3.62 9.34 -0.70
CA PHE A 84 2.31 9.97 -0.74
C PHE A 84 1.19 8.98 -0.37
N SER A 85 1.19 7.80 -0.98
CA SER A 85 0.19 6.76 -0.68
C SER A 85 0.25 6.35 0.79
N ALA A 86 1.45 6.24 1.35
CA ALA A 86 1.66 5.86 2.74
C ALA A 86 1.18 6.94 3.73
N VAL A 87 1.39 8.22 3.44
CA VAL A 87 0.88 9.34 4.24
C VAL A 87 -0.65 9.33 4.26
N VAL A 88 -1.30 9.17 3.11
CA VAL A 88 -2.76 9.06 3.05
C VAL A 88 -3.24 7.81 3.78
N GLY A 89 -2.55 6.68 3.62
CA GLY A 89 -2.82 5.45 4.35
C GLY A 89 -2.76 5.63 5.87
N LEU A 90 -1.76 6.39 6.37
CA LEU A 90 -1.63 6.71 7.79
C LEU A 90 -2.81 7.56 8.28
N LEU A 91 -3.25 8.56 7.51
CA LEU A 91 -4.40 9.40 7.86
C LEU A 91 -5.71 8.59 7.90
N ILE A 92 -5.93 7.73 6.90
CA ILE A 92 -7.07 6.81 6.87
C ILE A 92 -7.03 5.88 8.09
N ASN A 93 -5.86 5.33 8.41
CA ASN A 93 -5.67 4.46 9.57
C ASN A 93 -6.04 5.18 10.87
N GLY A 94 -5.46 6.35 11.10
CA GLY A 94 -5.72 7.16 12.29
C GLY A 94 -7.19 7.54 12.44
N LEU A 95 -7.85 7.94 11.34
CA LEU A 95 -9.27 8.29 11.34
C LEU A 95 -10.15 7.10 11.73
N ILE A 96 -9.93 5.93 11.13
CA ILE A 96 -10.73 4.74 11.43
C ILE A 96 -10.50 4.26 12.86
N ILE A 97 -9.25 4.30 13.36
CA ILE A 97 -8.93 3.95 14.74
C ILE A 97 -9.61 4.90 15.72
N TRP A 98 -9.55 6.21 15.46
CA TRP A 98 -10.24 7.20 16.27
C TRP A 98 -11.76 6.96 16.30
N LEU A 99 -12.37 6.72 15.13
CA LEU A 99 -13.79 6.40 15.00
C LEU A 99 -14.17 5.12 15.74
N SER A 100 -13.30 4.11 15.76
CA SER A 100 -13.59 2.81 16.40
C SER A 100 -13.83 2.93 17.91
N THR A 101 -13.22 3.93 18.55
CA THR A 101 -13.39 4.22 19.99
C THR A 101 -14.17 5.50 20.24
N TYR A 102 -14.82 6.06 19.21
CA TYR A 102 -15.64 7.24 19.36
C TYR A 102 -16.80 6.99 20.33
N GLY A 103 -17.10 7.99 21.16
CA GLY A 103 -18.14 7.92 22.20
C GLY A 103 -17.73 7.21 23.49
N MET A 104 -16.52 6.65 23.59
CA MET A 104 -16.00 6.13 24.86
C MET A 104 -15.51 7.26 25.77
N ASN A 105 -15.38 6.98 27.07
CA ASN A 105 -14.80 7.94 28.02
C ASN A 105 -13.36 8.27 27.62
N LYS A 106 -12.89 9.48 27.98
CA LYS A 106 -11.53 9.93 27.65
C LYS A 106 -10.44 9.06 28.29
N ASP A 107 -10.75 8.44 29.42
CA ASP A 107 -9.89 7.54 30.18
C ASP A 107 -10.16 6.05 29.90
N ALA A 108 -10.99 5.74 28.89
CA ALA A 108 -11.39 4.37 28.55
C ALA A 108 -10.21 3.43 28.27
N PHE A 109 -9.07 3.97 27.83
CA PHE A 109 -7.84 3.22 27.63
C PHE A 109 -7.28 2.61 28.94
N ILE A 110 -7.75 3.08 30.10
CA ILE A 110 -7.51 2.52 31.44
C ILE A 110 -8.80 1.96 32.03
N THR A 111 -9.88 2.75 32.09
CA THR A 111 -11.11 2.41 32.84
C THR A 111 -12.00 1.39 32.15
N GLN A 112 -11.93 1.29 30.83
CA GLN A 112 -12.72 0.38 29.99
C GLN A 112 -11.78 -0.41 29.06
N HIS A 113 -10.61 -0.78 29.58
CA HIS A 113 -9.47 -1.22 28.79
C HIS A 113 -9.78 -2.40 27.83
N ALA A 114 -10.50 -3.42 28.31
CA ALA A 114 -10.83 -4.58 27.49
C ALA A 114 -11.70 -4.22 26.28
N GLU A 115 -12.73 -3.39 26.47
CA GLU A 115 -13.59 -2.92 25.38
C GLU A 115 -12.83 -1.97 24.45
N TYR A 116 -12.02 -1.08 25.01
CA TYR A 116 -11.19 -0.14 24.25
C TYR A 116 -10.21 -0.88 23.33
N LEU A 117 -9.55 -1.92 23.85
CA LEU A 117 -8.64 -2.77 23.09
C LEU A 117 -9.38 -3.55 22.00
N LEU A 118 -10.55 -4.12 22.30
CA LEU A 118 -11.36 -4.85 21.32
C LEU A 118 -11.80 -3.94 20.17
N ARG A 119 -12.39 -2.78 20.49
CA ARG A 119 -12.82 -1.77 19.51
C ARG A 119 -11.66 -1.29 18.64
N THR A 120 -10.53 -0.99 19.27
CA THR A 120 -9.29 -0.59 18.59
C THR A 120 -8.82 -1.67 17.61
N ASN A 121 -8.85 -2.95 17.99
CA ASN A 121 -8.47 -4.06 17.12
C ASN A 121 -9.42 -4.25 15.94
N ILE A 122 -10.75 -4.15 16.16
CA ILE A 122 -11.73 -4.16 15.07
C ILE A 122 -11.48 -3.00 14.11
N GLY A 123 -11.27 -1.80 14.65
CA GLY A 123 -10.88 -0.61 13.88
C GLY A 123 -9.61 -0.85 13.06
N LYS A 124 -8.60 -1.51 13.64
CA LYS A 124 -7.33 -1.83 12.96
C LYS A 124 -7.52 -2.76 11.77
N LEU A 125 -8.35 -3.79 11.91
CA LEU A 125 -8.65 -4.73 10.82
C LEU A 125 -9.38 -4.01 9.68
N ILE A 126 -10.40 -3.19 9.99
CA ILE A 126 -11.12 -2.38 9.00
C ILE A 126 -10.16 -1.41 8.30
N ALA A 127 -9.35 -0.68 9.09
CA ALA A 127 -8.38 0.26 8.57
C ALA A 127 -7.38 -0.42 7.63
N THR A 128 -6.92 -1.62 7.97
CA THR A 128 -5.99 -2.40 7.14
C THR A 128 -6.60 -2.70 5.78
N VAL A 129 -7.87 -3.14 5.74
CA VAL A 129 -8.58 -3.42 4.48
C VAL A 129 -8.76 -2.15 3.66
N VAL A 130 -9.21 -1.06 4.27
CA VAL A 130 -9.44 0.22 3.57
C VAL A 130 -8.13 0.79 3.01
N VAL A 131 -7.05 0.76 3.80
CA VAL A 131 -5.72 1.20 3.35
C VAL A 131 -5.17 0.30 2.25
N ALA A 132 -5.40 -1.02 2.31
CA ALA A 132 -5.03 -1.94 1.23
C ALA A 132 -5.78 -1.61 -0.07
N ILE A 133 -7.07 -1.29 -0.01
CA ILE A 133 -7.87 -0.84 -1.16
C ILE A 133 -7.31 0.48 -1.71
N TRP A 134 -7.02 1.46 -0.86
CA TRP A 134 -6.40 2.73 -1.25
C TRP A 134 -5.06 2.52 -1.98
N ASN A 135 -4.17 1.72 -1.39
CA ASN A 135 -2.87 1.40 -1.98
C ASN A 135 -3.02 0.69 -3.32
N PHE A 136 -4.02 -0.21 -3.45
CA PHE A 136 -4.33 -0.87 -4.70
C PHE A 136 -4.81 0.13 -5.78
N ILE A 137 -5.74 1.04 -5.43
CA ILE A 137 -6.25 2.05 -6.36
C ILE A 137 -5.13 2.96 -6.85
N ILE A 138 -4.29 3.49 -5.95
CA ILE A 138 -3.18 4.38 -6.33
C ILE A 138 -2.18 3.67 -7.22
N ARG A 139 -1.77 2.45 -6.85
CA ARG A 139 -0.85 1.67 -7.67
C ARG A 139 -1.44 1.39 -9.05
N LYS A 140 -2.73 1.03 -9.11
CA LYS A 140 -3.42 0.74 -10.35
C LYS A 140 -3.61 1.98 -11.23
N TRP A 141 -3.87 3.14 -10.63
CA TRP A 141 -4.09 4.39 -11.37
C TRP A 141 -2.79 5.06 -11.84
N LEU A 142 -1.70 4.96 -11.07
CA LEU A 142 -0.45 5.65 -11.35
C LEU A 142 0.65 4.78 -11.95
N LEU A 143 0.63 3.46 -11.72
CA LEU A 143 1.77 2.58 -12.03
C LEU A 143 1.42 1.36 -12.88
N ASP A 144 0.14 1.09 -13.19
CA ASP A 144 -0.25 -0.14 -13.89
C ASP A 144 -0.89 0.11 -15.27
N ASP A 145 -0.09 -0.18 -16.29
CA ASP A 145 -0.35 0.08 -17.71
C ASP A 145 -1.13 -1.08 -18.35
N THR A 146 -1.25 -2.19 -17.61
CA THR A 146 -2.08 -3.35 -17.97
C THR A 146 -3.58 -3.04 -18.04
N HIS A 147 -3.97 -1.84 -17.60
CA HIS A 147 -5.34 -1.36 -17.57
C HIS A 147 -6.06 -1.45 -18.91
N THR A 148 -5.34 -1.27 -20.02
CA THR A 148 -5.93 -1.30 -21.36
C THR A 148 -6.14 -2.73 -21.86
N ASN A 149 -5.12 -3.59 -21.70
CA ASN A 149 -5.16 -4.99 -22.15
C ASN A 149 -6.06 -5.89 -21.29
N ALA A 150 -6.00 -5.78 -19.97
CA ALA A 150 -6.81 -6.60 -19.07
C ALA A 150 -8.30 -6.22 -19.10
N MET A 151 -8.61 -4.92 -19.19
CA MET A 151 -9.99 -4.44 -19.22
C MET A 151 -10.69 -4.72 -20.55
N ASN A 152 -9.97 -4.72 -21.67
CA ASN A 152 -10.47 -5.20 -22.95
C ASN A 152 -10.87 -6.67 -22.92
N ARG A 153 -10.01 -7.52 -22.33
CA ARG A 153 -10.30 -8.94 -22.16
C ARG A 153 -11.53 -9.20 -21.27
N LEU A 154 -11.80 -8.32 -20.30
CA LEU A 154 -12.97 -8.41 -19.41
C LEU A 154 -14.26 -7.88 -20.03
N ARG A 155 -14.18 -6.89 -20.92
CA ARG A 155 -15.36 -6.23 -21.54
C ARG A 155 -15.80 -6.85 -22.87
N GLY A 156 -15.13 -7.88 -23.37
CA GLY A 156 -15.45 -8.54 -24.64
C GLY A 156 -15.12 -7.72 -25.90
N HIS A 157 -14.75 -6.44 -25.75
CA HIS A 157 -14.20 -5.60 -26.82
C HIS A 157 -12.68 -5.71 -26.82
N VAL A 158 -12.13 -6.36 -27.84
CA VAL A 158 -10.68 -6.39 -28.11
C VAL A 158 -10.37 -5.17 -28.96
N LEU A 159 -9.84 -4.09 -28.35
CA LEU A 159 -9.26 -2.98 -29.12
C LEU A 159 -8.05 -3.49 -29.91
N SER A 160 -7.76 -2.89 -31.06
CA SER A 160 -6.53 -3.18 -31.82
C SER A 160 -5.30 -2.74 -31.01
N GLU A 161 -4.12 -3.27 -31.36
CA GLU A 161 -2.86 -2.87 -30.72
C GLU A 161 -2.60 -1.36 -30.85
N GLU A 162 -2.92 -0.76 -32.00
CA GLU A 162 -2.82 0.68 -32.24
C GLU A 162 -3.76 1.49 -31.33
N GLU A 163 -5.01 1.04 -31.13
CA GLU A 163 -5.97 1.70 -30.24
C GLU A 163 -5.56 1.59 -28.76
N LEU A 164 -4.96 0.45 -28.39
CA LEU A 164 -4.41 0.21 -27.05
C LEU A 164 -3.25 1.16 -26.76
N GLU A 165 -2.32 1.30 -27.70
CA GLU A 165 -1.17 2.22 -27.62
C GLU A 165 -1.63 3.68 -27.57
N ALA A 166 -2.54 4.10 -28.45
CA ALA A 166 -3.06 5.46 -28.45
C ALA A 166 -3.78 5.81 -27.12
N LYS A 167 -4.50 4.84 -26.53
CA LYS A 167 -5.14 5.01 -25.23
C LYS A 167 -4.13 5.02 -24.08
N TRP A 168 -3.07 4.25 -24.20
CA TRP A 168 -1.95 4.20 -23.27
C TRP A 168 -1.19 5.54 -23.25
N GLU A 169 -0.82 6.09 -24.41
CA GLU A 169 -0.13 7.38 -24.54
C GLU A 169 -0.93 8.54 -23.93
N ARG A 170 -2.26 8.50 -24.05
CA ARG A 170 -3.16 9.53 -23.49
C ARG A 170 -3.38 9.38 -21.99
N SER A 171 -2.97 8.26 -21.39
CA SER A 171 -3.16 7.99 -19.96
C SER A 171 -2.40 9.00 -19.09
N PHE A 172 -2.85 9.14 -17.84
CA PHE A 172 -2.14 9.98 -16.88
C PHE A 172 -0.82 9.35 -16.45
N SER A 173 -0.78 8.02 -16.25
CA SER A 173 0.42 7.30 -15.84
C SER A 173 1.55 7.43 -16.88
N HIS A 174 1.26 7.34 -18.18
CA HIS A 174 2.26 7.55 -19.23
C HIS A 174 2.84 8.97 -19.21
N ARG A 175 1.97 9.99 -19.17
CA ARG A 175 2.40 11.40 -19.11
C ARG A 175 3.22 11.70 -17.85
N LEU A 176 2.81 11.13 -16.71
CA LEU A 176 3.53 11.25 -15.45
C LEU A 176 4.90 10.56 -15.52
N GLY A 177 4.98 9.38 -16.14
CA GLY A 177 6.22 8.65 -16.38
C GLY A 177 7.20 9.47 -17.21
N MET A 178 6.78 9.95 -18.38
CA MET A 178 7.62 10.79 -19.26
C MET A 178 8.08 12.07 -18.57
N TRP A 179 7.16 12.80 -17.92
CA TRP A 179 7.50 14.00 -17.15
C TRP A 179 8.55 13.70 -16.06
N SER A 180 8.43 12.57 -15.37
CA SER A 180 9.36 12.18 -14.31
C SER A 180 10.79 11.92 -14.81
N ILE A 181 10.91 11.35 -16.02
CA ILE A 181 12.20 11.08 -16.67
C ILE A 181 12.86 12.38 -17.10
N GLU A 182 12.11 13.26 -17.76
CA GLU A 182 12.57 14.59 -18.18
C GLU A 182 13.06 15.43 -16.99
N HIS A 183 12.38 15.34 -15.85
CA HIS A 183 12.66 16.11 -14.64
C HIS A 183 13.49 15.33 -13.61
N THR A 184 14.26 14.33 -14.03
CA THR A 184 15.08 13.53 -13.12
C THR A 184 16.13 14.41 -12.40
N PRO A 185 16.10 14.53 -11.06
CA PRO A 185 17.05 15.35 -10.32
C PRO A 185 18.50 14.85 -10.46
N LYS A 186 19.47 15.76 -10.33
CA LYS A 186 20.90 15.40 -10.31
C LYS A 186 21.17 14.40 -9.18
N GLY A 187 21.77 13.24 -9.51
CA GLY A 187 22.05 12.15 -8.57
C GLY A 187 21.06 10.97 -8.61
N TRP A 188 19.98 11.06 -9.38
CA TRP A 188 19.00 9.99 -9.57
C TRP A 188 19.07 9.30 -10.96
N LYS A 189 19.95 9.79 -11.85
CA LYS A 189 20.26 9.16 -13.14
C LYS A 189 20.89 7.78 -12.98
#